data_AF-A0A1G5ZMI5-F1
#
_entry.id   AF-A0A1G5ZMI5-F1
#
_cell.length_a   1.000
_cell.length_b   1.000
_cell.length_c   1.000
_cell.angle_alpha   90.00
_cell.angle_beta   90.00
_cell.angle_gamma   90.00
#
_symmetry.space_group_name_H-M   'P 1'
#
loop_
_entity.id
_entity.type
_entity.pdbx_description
1 polymer ?
#
loop_
_entity_poly.entity_id
_entity_poly.type
_entity_poly.pdbx_seq_one_letter_code
_entity_poly.pdbx_strand_id
1 'polypeptide(L)'
;HVRPGERNPIEGKFGQAKNAYGMNRIRARLKHTSQSWIASIILVLNLVKLAGMALACLGFSAQEKLNPAFHNTLNVILTVFKIKNQSKRESGLALLTYAA
;
A
#
# COMPACT_ATOMS: atom_id res chain seq x y z
N HIS A 1 2.41 22.91 -17.72
CA HIS A 1 3.57 23.47 -16.99
C HIS A 1 4.05 22.40 -16.01
N VAL A 2 5.21 21.78 -16.25
CA VAL A 2 5.76 20.72 -15.38
C VAL A 2 6.37 21.38 -14.14
N ARG A 3 6.07 20.87 -12.95
CA ARG A 3 6.62 21.47 -11.72
C ARG A 3 8.15 21.26 -11.69
N PRO A 4 8.95 22.20 -11.15
CA PRO A 4 10.42 22.06 -11.11
C PRO A 4 10.88 20.73 -10.48
N GLY A 5 10.25 20.33 -9.37
CA GLY A 5 10.53 19.05 -8.69
C GLY A 5 10.11 17.78 -9.44
N GLU A 6 9.26 17.89 -10.47
CA GLU A 6 8.92 16.78 -11.38
C GLU A 6 9.98 16.60 -12.46
N ARG A 7 10.61 17.70 -12.90
CA ARG A 7 11.72 17.66 -13.87
C ARG A 7 13.01 17.21 -13.21
N ASN A 8 13.22 17.64 -11.97
CA ASN A 8 14.39 17.32 -11.18
C ASN A 8 13.97 16.89 -9.76
N PRO A 9 13.86 15.57 -9.50
CA PRO A 9 13.42 15.05 -8.20
C PRO A 9 14.28 15.56 -7.03
N ILE A 10 15.56 15.88 -7.27
CA ILE A 10 16.45 16.39 -6.24
C ILE A 10 16.04 17.79 -5.77
N GLU A 11 15.51 18.65 -6.64
CA GLU A 11 14.99 19.98 -6.28
C GLU A 11 13.76 19.86 -5.38
N GLY A 12 12.88 18.88 -5.65
CA GLY A 12 11.75 18.58 -4.79
C GLY A 12 12.20 18.17 -3.38
N LYS A 13 13.26 17.34 -3.28
CA LYS A 13 13.82 16.90 -1.99
C LYS A 13 14.53 18.03 -1.24
N PHE A 14 15.32 18.85 -1.92
CA PHE A 14 15.91 20.06 -1.31
C PHE A 14 14.84 21.08 -0.92
N GLY A 15 13.77 21.23 -1.71
CA GLY A 15 12.61 22.05 -1.38
C GLY A 15 11.91 21.58 -0.11
N GLN A 16 11.63 20.28 0.01
CA GLN A 16 11.09 19.69 1.25
C GLN A 16 12.02 19.91 2.44
N ALA A 17 13.32 19.66 2.26
CA ALA A 17 14.31 19.85 3.32
C ALA A 17 14.32 21.30 3.85
N LYS A 18 14.21 22.29 2.95
CA LYS A 18 14.15 23.71 3.32
C LYS A 18 12.80 24.08 3.95
N ASN A 19 11.69 23.68 3.36
CA ASN A 19 10.35 24.12 3.77
C ASN A 19 9.81 23.38 5.01
N ALA A 20 9.99 22.05 5.08
CA ALA A 20 9.42 21.23 6.14
C ALA A 20 10.40 20.99 7.31
N TYR A 21 11.70 20.93 7.01
CA TYR A 21 12.74 20.60 8.01
C TYR A 21 13.65 21.78 8.35
N GLY A 22 13.39 22.97 7.79
CA GLY A 22 14.12 24.18 8.14
C GLY A 22 15.60 24.15 7.78
N MET A 23 16.00 23.41 6.73
CA MET A 23 17.41 23.33 6.31
C MET A 23 18.02 24.70 5.98
N ASN A 24 17.23 25.70 5.61
CA ASN A 24 17.67 27.08 5.39
C ASN A 24 17.76 27.93 6.69
N ARG A 25 17.30 27.41 7.83
CA ARG A 25 17.27 28.09 9.14
C ARG A 25 18.33 27.57 10.11
N ILE A 26 19.32 26.83 9.63
CA ILE A 26 20.46 26.37 10.45
C ILE A 26 21.34 27.58 10.79
N ARG A 27 21.36 27.96 12.07
CA ARG A 27 22.12 29.13 12.59
C ARG A 27 23.49 28.77 13.18
N ALA A 28 23.99 27.58 12.87
CA ALA A 28 25.26 27.10 13.40
C ALA A 28 26.43 27.92 12.85
N ARG A 29 27.29 28.43 13.73
CA ARG A 29 28.38 29.35 13.37
C ARG A 29 29.60 28.66 12.77
N LEU A 30 29.88 27.42 13.20
CA LEU A 30 31.00 26.64 12.68
C LEU A 30 30.54 25.74 11.53
N LYS A 31 31.39 25.63 10.51
CA LYS A 31 31.16 24.77 9.34
C LYS A 31 30.88 23.31 9.74
N HIS A 32 31.66 22.75 10.67
CA HIS A 32 31.47 21.38 11.11
C HIS A 32 30.08 21.18 11.73
N THR A 33 29.66 22.10 12.61
CA THR A 33 28.35 22.02 13.26
C THR A 33 27.21 22.16 12.25
N SER A 34 27.28 23.09 11.30
CA SER A 34 26.24 23.22 10.26
C SER A 34 26.17 21.99 9.35
N GLN A 35 27.31 21.39 9.02
CA GLN A 35 27.35 20.12 8.27
C GLN A 35 26.67 18.98 9.02
N SER A 36 26.90 18.83 10.33
CA SER A 36 26.21 17.82 11.13
C SER A 36 24.69 18.03 11.13
N TRP A 37 24.20 19.26 11.28
CA TRP A 37 22.77 19.57 11.19
C TRP A 37 22.17 19.21 9.83
N ILE A 38 22.84 19.56 8.74
CA ILE A 38 22.41 19.21 7.37
C ILE A 38 22.36 17.69 7.22
N ALA A 39 23.39 16.98 7.67
CA ALA A 39 23.47 15.52 7.60
C ALA A 39 22.33 14.85 8.40
N SER A 40 22.02 15.36 9.59
CA SER A 40 20.89 14.88 10.39
C SER A 40 19.56 15.06 9.68
N ILE A 41 19.32 16.20 9.01
CA ILE A 41 18.09 16.42 8.25
C ILE A 41 17.99 15.44 7.07
N ILE A 42 19.09 15.23 6.33
CA ILE A 42 19.13 14.27 5.22
C ILE A 42 18.88 12.83 5.74
N LEU A 43 19.46 12.48 6.89
CA LEU A 43 19.23 11.19 7.53
C LEU A 43 17.74 10.99 7.84
N VAL A 44 17.08 11.97 8.48
CA VAL A 44 15.65 11.89 8.79
C VAL A 44 14.80 11.73 7.52
N LEU A 45 15.10 12.49 6.46
CA LEU A 45 14.40 12.35 5.17
C LEU A 45 14.53 10.94 4.58
N ASN A 46 15.69 10.32 4.71
CA ASN A 46 15.94 8.96 4.25
C ASN A 46 15.23 7.92 5.14
N LEU A 47 15.21 8.13 6.46
CA LEU A 47 14.51 7.24 7.40
C LEU A 47 12.99 7.28 7.20
N VAL A 48 12.39 8.45 6.97
CA VAL A 48 10.95 8.56 6.68
C VAL A 48 10.61 7.82 5.38
N LYS A 49 11.46 7.96 4.35
CA LYS A 49 11.30 7.19 3.10
C LYS A 49 11.38 5.69 3.35
N LEU A 50 12.36 5.25 4.14
CA LEU A 50 12.54 3.84 4.48
C LEU A 50 11.34 3.30 5.27
N ALA A 51 10.84 4.03 6.26
CA ALA A 51 9.69 3.64 7.06
C ALA A 51 8.42 3.48 6.21
N GLY A 52 8.19 4.38 5.24
CA GLY A 52 7.09 4.26 4.29
C GLY A 52 7.18 3.00 3.42
N MET A 53 8.39 2.65 2.96
CA MET A 53 8.62 1.43 2.19
C MET A 53 8.47 0.16 3.05
N ALA A 54 8.95 0.19 4.29
CA ALA A 54 8.81 -0.91 5.23
C ALA A 54 7.33 -1.20 5.54
N LEU A 55 6.52 -0.14 5.73
CA LEU A 55 5.08 -0.29 5.95
C LEU A 55 4.38 -0.90 4.73
N ALA A 56 4.74 -0.47 3.52
CA ALA A 56 4.20 -1.06 2.29
C ALA A 56 4.56 -2.54 2.15
N CYS A 57 5.81 -2.91 2.48
CA CYS A 57 6.26 -4.31 2.46
C CYS A 57 5.50 -5.17 3.47
N LEU A 58 5.34 -4.70 4.71
CA LEU A 58 4.56 -5.38 5.75
C LEU A 58 3.10 -5.56 5.35
N GLY A 59 2.49 -4.54 4.73
CA GLY A 59 1.14 -4.62 4.19
C GLY A 59 1.01 -5.66 3.08
N PHE A 60 1.97 -5.72 2.16
CA PHE A 60 2.00 -6.72 1.09
C PHE A 60 2.13 -8.14 1.63
N SER A 61 3.04 -8.37 2.59
CA SER A 61 3.18 -9.68 3.25
C SER A 61 1.92 -10.08 4.02
N ALA A 62 1.18 -9.12 4.60
CA ALA A 62 -0.10 -9.38 5.25
C ALA A 62 -1.20 -9.74 4.24
N GLN A 63 -1.24 -9.07 3.08
CA GLN A 63 -2.17 -9.40 1.99
C GLN A 63 -1.94 -10.82 1.45
N GLU A 64 -0.69 -11.26 1.33
CA GLU A 64 -0.36 -12.61 0.86
C GLU A 64 -0.93 -13.70 1.79
N LYS A 65 -0.94 -13.48 3.11
CA LYS A 65 -1.53 -14.42 4.08
C LYS A 65 -3.06 -14.44 4.06
N LEU A 66 -3.70 -13.33 3.72
CA LEU A 66 -5.17 -13.24 3.61
C LEU A 66 -5.69 -13.89 2.32
N ASN A 67 -4.88 -13.89 1.26
CA ASN A 67 -5.29 -14.35 -0.06
C ASN A 67 -5.74 -15.83 -0.11
N PRO A 68 -4.97 -16.82 0.38
CA PRO A 68 -5.36 -18.22 0.30
C PRO A 68 -6.56 -18.56 1.19
N ALA A 69 -6.67 -17.96 2.38
CA ALA A 69 -7.81 -18.17 3.27
C ALA A 69 -9.10 -17.63 2.65
N PHE A 70 -9.06 -16.44 2.06
CA PHE A 70 -10.19 -15.82 1.40
C PHE A 70 -10.65 -16.62 0.16
N HIS A 71 -9.71 -17.06 -0.69
CA HIS A 71 -10.03 -17.89 -1.84
C HIS A 71 -10.70 -19.21 -1.45
N ASN A 72 -10.21 -19.88 -0.40
CA ASN A 72 -10.82 -21.11 0.09
C ASN A 72 -12.24 -20.87 0.62
N THR A 73 -12.46 -19.83 1.43
CA THR A 73 -13.79 -19.49 1.94
C THR A 73 -14.76 -19.12 0.81
N LEU A 74 -14.33 -18.34 -0.18
CA LEU A 74 -15.15 -18.02 -1.34
C LEU A 74 -15.50 -19.25 -2.18
N ASN A 75 -14.52 -20.13 -2.42
CA ASN A 75 -14.76 -21.37 -3.15
C ASN A 75 -15.77 -22.25 -2.41
N VAL A 76 -15.66 -22.40 -1.08
CA VAL A 76 -16.65 -23.16 -0.29
C VAL A 76 -18.05 -22.56 -0.43
N ILE A 77 -18.19 -21.24 -0.31
CA ILE A 77 -19.48 -20.55 -0.45
C ILE A 77 -20.07 -20.75 -1.85
N LEU A 78 -19.26 -20.59 -2.90
CA LEU A 78 -19.68 -20.80 -4.29
C LEU A 78 -20.10 -22.25 -4.54
N THR A 79 -19.38 -23.22 -3.95
CA THR A 79 -19.71 -24.64 -4.08
C THR A 79 -21.05 -24.95 -3.42
N VAL A 80 -21.29 -24.46 -2.21
CA VAL A 80 -22.57 -24.61 -1.50
C VAL A 80 -23.72 -23.99 -2.30
N PHE A 81 -23.50 -22.80 -2.89
CA PHE A 81 -24.50 -22.13 -3.70
C PHE A 81 -24.82 -22.92 -4.98
N LYS A 82 -23.80 -23.47 -5.66
CA LYS A 82 -23.97 -24.34 -6.82
C LYS A 82 -24.79 -25.59 -6.48
N ILE A 83 -24.47 -26.27 -5.38
CA ILE A 83 -25.18 -27.47 -4.93
C ILE A 83 -26.65 -27.17 -4.66
N LYS A 84 -26.94 -26.09 -3.93
CA LYS A 84 -28.32 -25.69 -3.61
C LYS A 84 -29.11 -25.36 -4.87
N ASN A 85 -28.48 -24.76 -5.88
CA ASN A 85 -29.12 -24.42 -7.14
C ASN A 85 -29.35 -25.64 -8.05
N GLN A 86 -28.44 -26.64 -8.04
CA GLN A 86 -28.63 -27.90 -8.77
C GLN A 86 -29.77 -28.73 -8.18
N SER A 87 -29.81 -28.89 -6.86
CA SER A 87 -30.90 -29.59 -6.17
C SER A 87 -32.27 -28.97 -6.52
N LYS A 88 -32.37 -27.63 -6.52
CA LYS A 88 -33.62 -26.94 -6.89
C LYS A 88 -34.03 -27.18 -8.36
N ARG A 89 -33.07 -27.32 -9.28
CA ARG A 89 -33.34 -27.68 -10.69
C ARG A 89 -33.84 -29.11 -10.83
N GLU A 90 -33.22 -30.07 -10.14
CA GLU A 90 -33.61 -31.47 -10.21
C GLU A 90 -35.00 -31.71 -9.60
N SER A 91 -35.33 -31.04 -8.49
CA SER A 91 -36.68 -31.11 -7.90
C SER A 91 -37.74 -30.53 -8.84
N GLY A 92 -37.44 -29.40 -9.51
CA GLY A 92 -38.36 -28.79 -10.47
C GLY A 92 -38.59 -29.66 -11.71
N LEU A 93 -37.54 -30.29 -12.23
CA LEU A 93 -37.63 -31.22 -13.36
C LEU A 93 -38.42 -32.49 -13.00
N ALA A 94 -38.20 -33.04 -11.79
CA ALA A 94 -38.95 -34.19 -11.30
C ALA A 94 -40.46 -33.90 -11.25
N LEU A 95 -40.86 -32.73 -10.70
CA LEU A 95 -42.27 -32.32 -10.65
C LEU A 95 -42.89 -32.17 -12.04
N LEU A 96 -42.14 -31.68 -13.04
CA LEU A 96 -42.62 -31.58 -14.41
C LEU A 96 -42.77 -32.96 -15.08
N THR A 97 -41.92 -33.93 -14.75
CA THR A 97 -42.03 -35.31 -15.27
C THR A 97 -43.17 -36.12 -14.66
N TYR A 98 -43.60 -35.82 -13.42
CA TYR A 98 -44.76 -36.47 -12.79
C TYR A 98 -46.10 -35.81 -13.15
N ALA A 99 -46.07 -34.62 -13.75
CA ALA A 99 -47.25 -33.87 -14.17
C ALA A 99 -47.57 -34.00 -15.67
N ALA A 100 -46.73 -34.70 -16.45
CA ALA A 100 -46.92 -35.04 -17.86
C ALA A 100 -47.41 -36.48 -18.02
#